data_AF-A0A7W3JT13-F1
#
_entry.id   AF-A0A7W3JT13-F1
#
_cell.length_a   1.000
_cell.length_b   1.000
_cell.length_c   1.000
_cell.angle_alpha   90.00
_cell.angle_beta   90.00
_cell.angle_gamma   90.00
#
_symmetry.space_group_name_H-M   'P 1'
#
loop_
_entity.id
_entity.type
_entity.pdbx_description
1 polymer ?
#
loop_
_entity_poly.entity_id
_entity_poly.type
_entity_poly.pdbx_seq_one_letter_code
_entity_poly.pdbx_strand_id
1 'polypeptide(L)'
;MMYGWYGGDWGIGAWIVMVLVMVLFWGGVVTFVVFLVRRPPGGSVTHLPKPSHHDAELILNERFARGEIDTEEYNARRVALRRT
;
A
#
# COMPACT_ATOMS: atom_id res chain seq x y z
N MET A 1 -17.54 9.62 -55.77
CA MET A 1 -18.21 10.10 -54.54
C MET A 1 -18.62 8.88 -53.73
N MET A 2 -17.71 8.32 -52.94
CA MET A 2 -18.01 7.23 -52.02
C MET A 2 -17.60 7.71 -50.64
N TYR A 3 -18.44 8.58 -50.08
CA TYR A 3 -18.26 9.14 -48.75
C TYR A 3 -19.19 8.39 -47.80
N GLY A 4 -18.62 7.83 -46.74
CA GLY A 4 -19.34 7.66 -45.48
C GLY A 4 -20.24 6.43 -45.35
N TRP A 5 -19.64 5.25 -45.20
CA TRP A 5 -20.36 4.11 -44.59
C TRP A 5 -19.49 3.36 -43.56
N TYR A 6 -18.72 4.12 -42.77
CA TYR A 6 -17.91 3.61 -41.65
C TYR A 6 -18.04 4.50 -40.40
N GLY A 7 -19.17 5.18 -40.22
CA GLY A 7 -19.36 6.16 -39.14
C GLY A 7 -20.59 5.94 -38.27
N GLY A 8 -21.21 4.76 -38.31
CA GLY A 8 -22.61 4.59 -37.89
C GLY A 8 -22.90 3.89 -36.57
N ASP A 9 -21.99 3.07 -36.01
CA ASP A 9 -22.39 2.13 -34.95
C ASP A 9 -21.30 1.81 -33.91
N TRP A 10 -20.36 2.73 -33.65
CA TRP A 10 -19.61 2.68 -32.38
C TRP A 10 -20.47 3.32 -31.29
N GLY A 11 -21.61 2.70 -31.02
CA GLY A 11 -22.58 3.14 -30.03
C GLY A 11 -21.96 3.22 -28.62
N ILE A 12 -22.75 3.71 -27.67
CA ILE A 12 -22.38 3.87 -26.25
C ILE A 12 -21.62 2.65 -25.70
N GLY A 13 -21.93 1.43 -26.16
CA GLY A 13 -21.20 0.21 -25.80
C GLY A 13 -19.70 0.23 -26.16
N ALA A 14 -19.33 0.70 -27.35
CA ALA A 14 -17.92 0.81 -27.75
C ALA A 14 -17.17 1.86 -26.90
N TRP A 15 -17.84 2.96 -26.57
CA TRP A 15 -17.29 3.99 -25.68
C TRP A 15 -17.08 3.46 -24.26
N ILE A 16 -18.05 2.71 -23.71
CA ILE A 16 -17.92 2.06 -22.40
C ILE A 16 -16.76 1.08 -22.38
N VAL A 17 -16.63 0.22 -23.41
CA VAL A 17 -15.51 -0.73 -23.51
C VAL A 17 -14.17 0.01 -23.56
N MET A 18 -14.09 1.10 -24.32
CA MET A 18 -12.87 1.89 -24.46
C MET A 18 -12.46 2.54 -23.12
N VAL A 19 -13.42 3.12 -22.38
CA VAL A 19 -13.18 3.66 -21.03
C VAL A 19 -12.79 2.56 -20.06
N LEU A 20 -13.45 1.40 -20.10
CA LEU A 20 -13.15 0.28 -19.22
C LEU A 20 -11.72 -0.24 -19.42
N VAL A 21 -11.31 -0.44 -20.68
CA VAL A 21 -9.94 -0.87 -21.01
C VAL A 21 -8.92 0.18 -20.56
N MET A 22 -9.21 1.47 -20.75
CA MET A 22 -8.35 2.56 -20.30
C MET A 22 -8.19 2.56 -18.78
N VAL A 23 -9.28 2.41 -18.03
CA VAL A 23 -9.26 2.35 -16.56
C VAL A 23 -8.54 1.10 -16.06
N LEU A 24 -8.74 -0.06 -16.69
CA LEU A 24 -8.02 -1.28 -16.35
C LEU A 24 -6.52 -1.14 -16.60
N PHE A 25 -6.14 -0.53 -17.73
CA PHE A 25 -4.76 -0.24 -18.06
C PHE A 25 -4.13 0.68 -17.01
N TRP A 26 -4.74 1.83 -16.73
CA TRP A 26 -4.24 2.77 -15.71
C TRP A 26 -4.27 2.18 -14.31
N GLY A 27 -5.31 1.44 -13.94
CA GLY A 27 -5.41 0.75 -12.66
C GLY A 27 -4.30 -0.29 -12.49
N GLY A 28 -4.00 -1.05 -13.54
CA GLY A 28 -2.88 -2.00 -13.58
C GLY A 28 -1.53 -1.29 -13.45
N VAL A 29 -1.30 -0.24 -14.24
CA VAL A 29 -0.07 0.57 -14.19
C VAL A 29 0.14 1.18 -12.82
N VAL A 30 -0.89 1.82 -12.23
CA VAL A 30 -0.82 2.39 -10.89
C VAL A 30 -0.54 1.30 -9.86
N THR A 31 -1.23 0.16 -9.93
CA THR A 31 -0.98 -0.97 -9.02
C THR A 31 0.46 -1.46 -9.13
N PHE A 32 0.99 -1.58 -10.35
CA PHE A 32 2.34 -2.03 -10.61
C PHE A 32 3.39 -1.02 -10.10
N VAL A 33 3.19 0.27 -10.34
CA VAL A 33 4.05 1.34 -9.84
C VAL A 33 4.00 1.40 -8.31
N VAL A 34 2.81 1.32 -7.72
CA VAL A 34 2.63 1.25 -6.27
C VAL A 34 3.33 0.01 -5.74
N PHE A 35 3.21 -1.16 -6.37
CA PHE A 35 3.90 -2.38 -5.94
C PHE A 35 5.43 -2.23 -5.97
N LEU A 36 5.98 -1.58 -7.00
CA LEU A 36 7.41 -1.30 -7.12
C LEU A 36 7.92 -0.28 -6.09
N VAL A 37 7.17 0.80 -5.88
CA VAL A 37 7.54 1.90 -4.96
C VAL A 37 7.27 1.53 -3.52
N ARG A 38 6.24 0.72 -3.28
CA ARG A 38 5.92 0.11 -1.99
C ARG A 38 6.90 -1.04 -1.77
N ARG A 39 8.18 -0.68 -1.59
CA ARG A 39 9.15 -1.49 -0.89
C ARG A 39 8.43 -1.97 0.39
N PRO A 40 8.21 -3.29 0.57
CA PRO A 40 7.62 -3.75 1.81
C PRO A 40 8.53 -3.24 2.93
N PRO A 41 8.05 -2.44 3.90
CA PRO A 41 8.76 -2.36 5.17
C PRO A 41 8.85 -3.82 5.64
N GLY A 42 10.07 -4.34 5.74
CA GLY A 42 10.38 -5.76 5.70
C GLY A 42 9.33 -6.70 6.29
N GLY A 43 8.97 -7.73 5.52
CA GLY A 43 8.46 -8.98 6.07
C GLY A 43 7.02 -9.34 5.71
N SER A 44 6.90 -10.40 4.90
CA SER A 44 5.84 -11.41 4.94
C SER A 44 4.39 -10.95 4.78
N VAL A 45 3.92 -11.10 3.54
CA VAL A 45 2.57 -11.60 3.26
C VAL A 45 2.50 -13.06 3.73
N THR A 46 2.41 -13.25 5.03
CA THR A 46 2.08 -14.51 5.68
C THR A 46 1.33 -14.10 6.93
N HIS A 47 0.21 -14.76 7.23
CA HIS A 47 -0.47 -14.64 8.51
C HIS A 47 0.55 -14.67 9.67
N LEU A 48 0.96 -13.51 10.17
CA LEU A 48 1.80 -13.41 11.35
C LEU A 48 0.89 -13.11 12.54
N PRO A 49 1.07 -13.81 13.66
CA PRO A 49 0.37 -13.51 14.90
C PRO A 49 0.62 -12.04 15.24
N LYS A 50 -0.37 -11.38 15.87
CA LYS A 50 -0.22 -10.07 16.52
C LYS A 50 1.20 -9.95 17.10
N PRO A 51 1.97 -8.88 16.77
CA PRO A 51 3.34 -8.70 17.26
C PRO A 51 3.39 -9.00 18.74
N SER A 52 4.26 -9.93 19.12
CA SER A 52 4.35 -10.35 20.51
C SER A 52 4.83 -9.16 21.34
N HIS A 53 4.56 -9.21 22.65
CA HIS A 53 5.02 -8.19 23.57
C HIS A 53 6.53 -7.90 23.44
N HIS A 54 7.28 -8.96 23.14
CA HIS A 54 8.73 -8.95 22.97
C HIS A 54 9.17 -8.17 21.73
N ASP A 55 8.42 -8.28 20.62
CA ASP A 55 8.74 -7.57 19.37
C ASP A 55 8.54 -6.06 19.54
N ALA A 56 7.52 -5.65 20.30
CA ALA A 56 7.26 -4.25 20.59
C ALA A 56 8.36 -3.63 21.49
N GLU A 57 8.86 -4.37 22.48
CA GLU A 57 9.99 -3.93 23.30
C GLU A 57 11.30 -3.82 22.47
N LEU A 58 11.54 -4.74 21.53
CA LEU A 58 12.74 -4.72 20.67
C LEU A 58 12.78 -3.48 19.78
N ILE A 59 11.66 -3.12 19.15
CA ILE A 59 11.54 -1.94 18.29
C ILE A 59 11.73 -0.65 19.11
N LEU A 60 11.21 -0.61 20.34
CA LEU A 60 11.38 0.54 21.23
C LEU A 60 12.86 0.74 21.61
N ASN A 61 13.57 -0.35 21.93
CA ASN A 61 15.01 -0.31 22.23
C ASN A 61 15.84 0.15 21.03
N GLU A 62 15.50 -0.31 19.83
CA GLU A 62 16.22 0.09 18.62
C GLU A 62 16.07 1.59 18.33
N ARG A 63 14.87 2.14 18.50
CA ARG A 63 14.61 3.58 18.32
C ARG A 63 15.28 4.44 19.38
N PHE A 64 15.35 3.96 20.63
CA PHE A 64 16.11 4.61 21.69
C PHE A 64 17.61 4.61 21.38
N ALA A 65 18.16 3.49 20.91
CA ALA A 65 19.57 3.40 20.51
C ALA A 65 19.92 4.30 19.31
N ARG A 66 18.96 4.54 18.41
CA ARG A 66 19.09 5.50 17.30
C ARG A 66 18.93 6.95 17.73
N GLY A 67 18.51 7.22 18.97
CA GLY A 67 18.23 8.57 19.47
C GLY A 67 16.97 9.20 18.88
N GLU A 68 16.08 8.41 18.26
CA GLU A 68 14.80 8.87 17.70
C GLU A 68 13.76 9.14 18.80
N ILE A 69 13.98 8.58 20.01
CA ILE A 69 13.07 8.65 21.15
C ILE A 69 13.88 9.04 22.38
N ASP A 70 13.36 10.00 23.15
CA ASP A 70 13.98 10.43 24.40
C ASP A 70 13.72 9.44 25.56
N THR A 71 14.55 9.52 26.60
CA THR A 71 14.52 8.62 27.76
C THR A 71 13.18 8.66 28.49
N GLU A 72 12.52 9.82 28.59
CA GLU A 72 11.20 9.95 29.21
C GLU A 72 10.13 9.19 28.41
N GLU A 73 10.14 9.36 27.09
CA GLU A 73 9.21 8.70 26.17
C GLU A 73 9.45 7.18 26.10
N TYR A 74 10.72 6.75 26.16
CA TYR A 74 11.10 5.34 26.28
C TYR A 74 10.45 4.68 27.50
N ASN A 75 10.58 5.32 28.67
CA ASN A 75 10.02 4.78 29.91
C ASN A 75 8.48 4.76 29.89
N ALA A 76 7.83 5.81 29.39
CA ALA A 76 6.37 5.86 29.28
C ALA A 76 5.82 4.73 28.39
N ARG A 77 6.46 4.48 27.24
CA ARG A 77 6.05 3.42 26.30
C ARG A 77 6.35 2.02 26.84
N ARG A 78 7.47 1.84 27.54
CA ARG A 78 7.82 0.57 28.18
C ARG A 78 6.84 0.18 29.30
N VAL A 79 6.35 1.16 30.07
CA VAL A 79 5.31 0.92 31.09
C VAL A 79 3.96 0.59 30.45
N ALA A 80 3.57 1.32 29.39
CA ALA A 80 2.34 1.04 28.65
C ALA A 80 2.32 -0.38 28.07
N LEU A 81 3.46 -0.82 27.55
CA LEU A 81 3.67 -2.18 27.10
C LEU A 81 3.46 -3.18 28.26
N ARG A 82 4.14 -3.01 29.39
CA ARG A 82 4.04 -3.97 30.53
C ARG A 82 2.65 -4.09 31.16
N ARG A 83 1.72 -3.20 30.84
CA ARG A 83 0.35 -3.16 31.40
C ARG A 83 -0.70 -3.90 30.56
N THR A 84 -0.32 -4.40 29.37
CA THR A 84 -1.16 -5.28 28.52
C THR A 84 -0.88 -6.75 28.77
#